data_AF-A0AAC8UX23-F1
#
_entry.id   AF-A0AAC8UX23-F1
#
_cell.length_a   1.000
_cell.length_b   1.000
_cell.length_c   1.000
_cell.angle_alpha   90.00
_cell.angle_beta   90.00
_cell.angle_gamma   90.00
#
_symmetry.space_group_name_H-M   'P 1'
#
loop_
_entity.id
_entity.type
_entity.pdbx_description
1 polymer ?
#
loop_
_entity_poly.entity_id
_entity_poly.type
_entity_poly.pdbx_seq_one_letter_code
_entity_poly.pdbx_strand_id
1 'polypeptide(L)'
;MELAERYDAHRHYQLHYLPRAQLLEVKLNRQRIVVYQDVTPMTYHDFVTSPSVNTYYRDIIKHHSSMTLAFDQEPAAKPLATGRPQQLLGRLVYSMTYNAPTKLLQLTLAHIPRTKKPDINPRSVILYIYANTDSALADGLLLAPDPDEFYRQQIASKPAMQVEVAWPEKDYKK
;
A
#
# COMPACT_ATOMS: atom_id res chain seq x y z
N MET A 1 4.41 12.66 7.87
CA MET A 1 4.92 11.63 6.94
C MET A 1 6.42 11.75 6.98
N GLU A 2 7.10 10.63 7.17
CA GLU A 2 8.53 10.57 7.41
C GLU A 2 9.18 9.65 6.38
N LEU A 3 10.32 10.05 5.83
CA LEU A 3 11.05 9.34 4.78
C LEU A 3 12.47 9.11 5.26
N ALA A 4 12.99 7.90 5.10
CA ALA A 4 14.37 7.57 5.42
C ALA A 4 14.94 6.56 4.43
N GLU A 5 16.25 6.64 4.21
CA GLU A 5 17.02 5.62 3.50
C GLU A 5 18.09 5.04 4.42
N ARG A 6 18.24 3.71 4.40
CA ARG A 6 19.23 3.00 5.20
C ARG A 6 19.97 1.98 4.35
N TYR A 7 21.24 1.83 4.64
CA TYR A 7 22.14 0.97 3.89
C TYR A 7 22.78 -0.06 4.82
N ASP A 8 22.89 -1.27 4.31
CA ASP A 8 23.76 -2.34 4.79
C ASP A 8 24.56 -2.86 3.58
N ALA A 9 25.64 -3.60 3.80
CA ALA A 9 26.63 -3.98 2.78
C ALA A 9 26.05 -4.51 1.45
N HIS A 10 24.85 -5.11 1.48
CA HIS A 10 24.16 -5.64 0.30
C HIS A 10 22.69 -5.20 0.18
N ARG A 11 22.22 -4.29 1.04
CA ARG A 11 20.80 -3.97 1.19
C ARG A 11 20.59 -2.47 1.32
N HIS A 12 19.76 -1.94 0.43
CA HIS A 12 19.24 -0.59 0.48
C HIS A 12 17.76 -0.65 0.89
N TYR A 13 17.43 0.00 1.99
CA TYR A 13 16.09 0.12 2.53
C TYR A 13 15.57 1.54 2.28
N GLN A 14 14.48 1.66 1.53
CA GLN A 14 13.69 2.89 1.44
C GLN A 14 12.48 2.74 2.36
N LEU A 15 12.33 3.66 3.31
CA LEU A 15 11.36 3.59 4.38
C LEU A 15 10.43 4.79 4.31
N HIS A 16 9.12 4.57 4.17
CA HIS A 16 8.14 5.64 4.27
C HIS A 16 7.15 5.35 5.40
N TYR A 17 7.07 6.25 6.38
CA TYR A 17 6.26 6.06 7.58
C TYR A 17 5.12 7.07 7.66
N LEU A 18 3.94 6.57 8.00
CA LEU A 18 2.74 7.36 8.29
C LEU A 18 2.32 7.18 9.76
N PRO A 19 2.74 8.09 10.66
CA PRO A 19 2.47 7.96 12.10
C PRO A 19 0.98 7.83 12.45
N ARG A 20 0.12 8.60 11.77
CA ARG A 20 -1.33 8.61 12.04
C ARG A 20 -2.03 7.30 11.70
N ALA A 21 -1.47 6.49 10.81
CA ALA A 21 -1.99 5.17 10.45
C ALA A 21 -1.13 4.03 11.03
N GLN A 22 0.00 4.34 11.67
CA GLN A 22 1.01 3.38 12.11
C GLN A 22 1.43 2.39 11.01
N LEU A 23 1.50 2.92 9.78
CA LEU A 23 1.90 2.16 8.60
C LEU A 23 3.34 2.49 8.23
N LEU A 24 4.11 1.46 7.90
CA LEU A 24 5.48 1.55 7.38
C LEU A 24 5.57 0.86 6.03
N GLU A 25 5.82 1.62 4.98
CA GLU A 25 6.27 1.12 3.68
C GLU A 25 7.75 0.80 3.75
N VAL A 26 8.12 -0.42 3.35
CA VAL A 26 9.51 -0.85 3.18
C VAL A 26 9.71 -1.34 1.76
N LYS A 27 10.68 -0.73 1.08
CA LYS A 27 11.19 -1.21 -0.19
C LYS A 27 12.66 -1.60 -0.03
N LEU A 28 12.93 -2.89 -0.20
CA LEU A 28 14.26 -3.48 -0.11
C LEU A 28 14.87 -3.64 -1.51
N ASN A 29 15.96 -2.94 -1.80
CA ASN A 29 16.62 -2.96 -3.11
C ASN A 29 15.60 -2.69 -4.24
N ARG A 30 15.51 -3.61 -5.21
CA ARG A 30 14.54 -3.62 -6.32
C ARG A 30 13.39 -4.61 -6.09
N GLN A 31 13.17 -5.06 -4.85
CA GLN A 31 12.10 -6.01 -4.53
C GLN A 31 10.73 -5.34 -4.47
N ARG A 32 9.68 -6.17 -4.32
CA ARG A 32 8.30 -5.71 -4.11
C ARG A 32 8.21 -4.86 -2.84
N ILE A 33 7.32 -3.88 -2.87
CA ILE A 33 7.03 -3.02 -1.73
C ILE A 33 6.19 -3.81 -0.72
N VAL A 34 6.55 -3.75 0.56
CA VAL A 34 5.78 -4.35 1.65
C VAL A 34 5.34 -3.25 2.59
N VAL A 35 4.06 -3.24 2.95
CA VAL A 35 3.49 -2.31 3.94
C VAL A 35 3.23 -3.08 5.23
N TYR A 36 3.84 -2.63 6.32
CA TYR A 36 3.69 -3.16 7.66
C TYR A 36 2.74 -2.28 8.48
N GLN A 37 1.93 -2.90 9.33
CA GLN A 37 1.01 -2.22 10.24
C GLN A 37 1.43 -2.33 11.70
N ASP A 38 0.79 -1.51 12.54
CA ASP A 38 1.05 -1.41 13.98
C ASP A 38 2.51 -1.05 14.29
N VAL A 39 3.19 -0.37 13.36
CA VAL A 39 4.53 0.15 13.57
C VAL A 39 4.42 1.46 14.33
N THR A 40 4.83 1.45 15.60
CA THR A 40 4.78 2.66 16.44
C THR A 40 5.83 3.69 16.00
N PRO A 41 5.66 4.98 16.34
CA PRO A 41 6.67 6.00 16.04
C PRO A 41 8.04 5.66 16.65
N MET A 42 8.05 5.04 17.84
CA MET A 42 9.28 4.58 18.49
C MET A 42 9.93 3.42 17.72
N THR A 43 9.16 2.41 17.31
CA THR A 43 9.65 1.29 16.48
C THR A 43 10.24 1.79 15.17
N TYR A 44 9.60 2.77 14.52
CA TYR A 44 10.13 3.39 13.31
C TYR A 44 11.43 4.14 13.58
N HIS A 45 11.47 4.98 14.62
CA HIS A 45 12.66 5.74 14.99
C HIS A 45 13.85 4.81 15.26
N ASP A 46 13.65 3.77 16.07
CA ASP A 46 14.67 2.78 16.39
C ASP A 46 15.16 2.03 15.15
N PHE A 47 14.27 1.73 14.20
CA PHE A 47 14.66 1.13 12.93
C PHE A 47 15.58 2.06 12.11
N VAL A 48 15.23 3.35 12.04
CA VAL A 48 16.02 4.36 11.30
C VAL A 48 17.36 4.61 11.98
N THR A 49 17.45 4.59 13.32
CA THR A 49 18.70 4.84 14.03
C THR A 49 19.53 3.59 14.29
N SER A 50 19.00 2.40 14.02
CA SER A 50 19.66 1.13 14.34
C SER A 50 21.03 1.00 13.67
N PRO A 51 22.08 0.62 14.42
CA PRO A 51 23.42 0.38 13.85
C PRO A 51 23.45 -0.84 12.92
N SER A 52 22.50 -1.77 13.05
CA SER A 52 22.36 -2.93 12.17
C SER A 52 20.93 -3.00 11.62
N VAL A 53 20.68 -2.24 10.55
CA VAL A 53 19.36 -2.13 9.91
C VAL A 53 18.80 -3.50 9.49
N ASN A 54 19.65 -4.38 8.98
CA ASN A 54 19.22 -5.70 8.51
C ASN A 54 18.78 -6.61 9.67
N THR A 55 19.51 -6.59 10.78
CA THR A 55 19.16 -7.33 11.99
C THR A 55 17.83 -6.81 12.55
N TYR A 56 17.69 -5.48 12.68
CA TYR A 56 16.46 -4.87 13.17
C TYR A 56 15.26 -5.19 12.27
N TYR A 57 15.44 -5.11 10.95
CA TYR A 57 14.39 -5.47 10.00
C TYR A 57 13.96 -6.93 10.16
N ARG A 58 14.93 -7.86 10.25
CA ARG A 58 14.66 -9.30 10.36
C ARG A 58 13.94 -9.64 11.67
N ASP A 59 14.40 -9.05 12.78
CA ASP A 59 14.01 -9.48 14.13
C ASP A 59 12.83 -8.70 14.70
N ILE A 60 12.56 -7.50 14.19
CA ILE A 60 11.46 -6.63 14.65
C ILE A 60 10.44 -6.43 13.53
N ILE A 61 10.84 -5.75 12.45
CA ILE A 61 9.89 -5.27 11.42
C ILE A 61 9.18 -6.42 10.71
N LYS A 62 9.90 -7.48 10.33
CA LYS A 62 9.36 -8.59 9.54
C LYS A 62 8.24 -9.36 10.27
N HIS A 63 8.12 -9.22 11.59
CA HIS A 63 7.10 -9.87 12.40
C HIS A 63 5.80 -9.07 12.50
N HIS A 64 5.78 -7.81 12.04
CA HIS A 64 4.55 -7.04 11.96
C HIS A 64 3.60 -7.64 10.91
N SER A 65 2.30 -7.49 11.17
CA SER A 65 1.28 -7.80 10.16
C SER A 65 1.55 -6.96 8.91
N SER A 66 1.41 -7.56 7.73
CA SER A 66 1.84 -6.90 6.51
C SER A 66 1.06 -7.30 5.28
N MET A 67 1.11 -6.43 4.28
CA MET A 67 0.62 -6.68 2.93
C MET A 67 1.78 -6.45 1.95
N THR A 68 2.12 -7.49 1.19
CA THR A 68 3.00 -7.34 0.04
C THR A 68 2.19 -6.76 -1.11
N LEU A 69 2.59 -5.59 -1.60
CA LEU A 69 1.98 -4.99 -2.78
C LEU A 69 2.47 -5.77 -4.00
N ALA A 70 1.59 -6.63 -4.53
CA ALA A 70 1.85 -7.40 -5.74
C ALA A 70 1.29 -6.66 -6.96
N PHE A 71 2.07 -6.62 -8.04
CA PHE A 71 1.68 -6.10 -9.36
C PHE A 71 0.79 -7.07 -10.15
N ASP A 72 0.48 -8.23 -9.58
CA ASP A 72 -0.12 -9.33 -10.33
C ASP A 72 -1.65 -9.28 -10.27
N GLN A 73 -2.17 -8.97 -11.46
CA GLN A 73 -3.45 -9.38 -12.04
C GLN A 73 -4.57 -8.36 -12.03
N GLU A 74 -5.14 -8.24 -13.24
CA GLU A 74 -6.40 -7.64 -13.60
C GLU A 74 -7.43 -7.80 -12.47
N PRO A 75 -8.27 -6.79 -12.23
CA PRO A 75 -9.34 -6.92 -11.27
C PRO A 75 -10.14 -8.20 -11.50
N ALA A 76 -10.29 -9.02 -10.46
CA ALA A 76 -11.09 -10.22 -10.55
C ALA A 76 -12.56 -9.81 -10.80
N ALA A 77 -13.15 -10.31 -11.88
CA ALA A 77 -14.54 -10.06 -12.25
C ALA A 77 -15.57 -10.88 -11.42
N LYS A 78 -15.15 -11.58 -10.36
CA LYS A 78 -15.93 -12.59 -9.60
C LYS A 78 -15.61 -12.56 -8.08
N PRO A 79 -16.49 -13.08 -7.20
CA PRO A 79 -16.62 -12.60 -5.81
C PRO A 79 -15.42 -12.95 -4.90
N LEU A 80 -15.14 -12.00 -3.99
CA LEU A 80 -14.34 -12.07 -2.74
C LEU A 80 -13.25 -13.15 -2.66
N ALA A 81 -12.33 -13.17 -3.62
CA ALA A 81 -11.01 -13.75 -3.39
C ALA A 81 -10.17 -12.73 -2.59
N THR A 82 -9.99 -12.98 -1.29
CA THR A 82 -9.08 -12.22 -0.43
C THR A 82 -7.73 -12.04 -1.10
N GLY A 83 -7.24 -10.80 -1.16
CA GLY A 83 -5.93 -10.49 -1.73
C GLY A 83 -5.86 -10.31 -3.25
N ARG A 84 -6.98 -10.38 -3.99
CA ARG A 84 -7.04 -9.94 -5.40
C ARG A 84 -7.78 -8.61 -5.55
N PRO A 85 -7.32 -7.70 -6.42
CA PRO A 85 -8.06 -6.48 -6.73
C PRO A 85 -9.43 -6.81 -7.30
N GLN A 86 -10.45 -6.06 -6.88
CA GLN A 86 -11.81 -6.10 -7.40
C GLN A 86 -12.13 -4.76 -8.04
N GLN A 87 -12.72 -4.80 -9.23
CA GLN A 87 -13.09 -3.57 -9.94
C GLN A 87 -14.36 -3.01 -9.34
N LEU A 88 -14.36 -1.69 -9.12
CA LEU A 88 -15.55 -0.95 -8.74
C LEU A 88 -16.02 -0.15 -9.95
N LEU A 89 -17.33 -0.01 -10.12
CA LEU A 89 -17.93 0.78 -11.23
C LEU A 89 -17.92 2.29 -10.93
N GLY A 90 -17.08 2.74 -9.99
CA GLY A 90 -16.93 4.14 -9.60
C GLY A 90 -16.11 4.95 -10.61
N ARG A 91 -16.36 6.26 -10.66
CA ARG A 91 -15.56 7.22 -11.43
C ARG A 91 -14.36 7.72 -10.64
N LEU A 92 -14.37 7.61 -9.31
CA LEU A 92 -13.29 7.99 -8.40
C LEU A 92 -12.58 6.76 -7.85
N VAL A 93 -13.29 5.74 -7.38
CA VAL A 93 -12.68 4.49 -6.89
C VAL A 93 -12.71 3.46 -8.01
N TYR A 94 -11.53 3.11 -8.53
CA TYR A 94 -11.37 2.18 -9.65
C TYR A 94 -11.35 0.72 -9.21
N SER A 95 -10.60 0.43 -8.14
CA SER A 95 -10.49 -0.93 -7.62
C SER A 95 -10.16 -0.96 -6.14
N MET A 96 -10.47 -2.07 -5.50
CA MET A 96 -10.16 -2.33 -4.10
C MET A 96 -9.55 -3.72 -3.90
N THR A 97 -8.65 -3.87 -2.94
CA THR A 97 -8.20 -5.16 -2.41
C THR A 97 -8.33 -5.10 -0.89
N TYR A 98 -8.99 -6.09 -0.30
CA TYR A 98 -9.07 -6.22 1.15
C TYR A 98 -8.36 -7.49 1.62
N ASN A 99 -7.47 -7.34 2.60
CA ASN A 99 -6.78 -8.43 3.25
C ASN A 99 -7.37 -8.61 4.65
N ALA A 100 -8.34 -9.51 4.78
CA ALA A 100 -9.07 -9.73 6.04
C ALA A 100 -8.17 -10.12 7.24
N PRO A 101 -7.17 -11.01 7.11
CA PRO A 101 -6.25 -11.32 8.21
C PRO A 101 -5.54 -10.10 8.80
N THR A 102 -5.18 -9.13 7.96
CA THR A 102 -4.47 -7.91 8.39
C THR A 102 -5.37 -6.70 8.52
N LYS A 103 -6.64 -6.77 8.10
CA LYS A 103 -7.56 -5.62 8.05
C LYS A 103 -7.03 -4.44 7.23
N LEU A 104 -6.21 -4.72 6.23
CA LEU A 104 -5.67 -3.71 5.31
C LEU A 104 -6.58 -3.60 4.08
N LEU A 105 -7.05 -2.37 3.81
CA LEU A 105 -7.77 -2.02 2.59
C LEU A 105 -6.85 -1.22 1.67
N GLN A 106 -6.65 -1.73 0.46
CA GLN A 106 -5.96 -1.03 -0.62
C GLN A 106 -6.99 -0.52 -1.62
N LEU A 107 -6.92 0.76 -1.97
CA LEU A 107 -7.74 1.37 -3.02
C LEU A 107 -6.89 1.93 -4.15
N THR A 108 -7.40 1.81 -5.37
CA THR A 108 -6.91 2.53 -6.55
C THR A 108 -7.94 3.61 -6.90
N LEU A 109 -7.52 4.87 -6.98
CA LEU A 109 -8.39 5.98 -7.38
C LEU A 109 -8.16 6.38 -8.84
N ALA A 110 -9.22 6.67 -9.59
CA ALA A 110 -9.22 6.82 -11.04
C ALA A 110 -8.78 8.19 -11.58
N HIS A 111 -8.53 9.20 -10.73
CA HIS A 111 -8.38 10.59 -11.21
C HIS A 111 -7.34 11.48 -10.52
N ILE A 112 -6.12 10.99 -10.32
CA ILE A 112 -4.98 11.86 -9.99
C ILE A 112 -3.80 11.40 -10.85
N PRO A 113 -3.06 12.31 -11.54
CA PRO A 113 -1.89 11.92 -12.31
C PRO A 113 -0.98 11.04 -11.47
N ARG A 114 -0.56 9.98 -12.14
CA ARG A 114 -0.14 8.67 -11.65
C ARG A 114 1.13 8.62 -10.80
N THR A 115 1.73 9.77 -10.49
CA THR A 115 3.06 9.94 -9.88
C THR A 115 3.22 11.39 -9.40
N LYS A 116 4.26 11.68 -8.61
CA LYS A 116 4.76 13.07 -8.45
C LYS A 116 5.50 13.61 -9.71
N LYS A 117 5.74 12.77 -10.73
CA LYS A 117 6.55 13.05 -11.94
C LYS A 117 6.01 12.29 -13.17
N PRO A 118 4.86 12.72 -13.75
CA PRO A 118 4.17 11.97 -14.80
C PRO A 118 5.01 11.78 -16.07
N ASP A 119 5.97 12.67 -16.30
CA ASP A 119 6.88 12.63 -17.45
C ASP A 119 7.94 11.51 -17.35
N ILE A 120 8.20 10.98 -16.16
CA ILE A 120 9.23 9.95 -15.93
C ILE A 120 8.62 8.55 -15.92
N ASN A 121 7.39 8.39 -15.42
CA ASN A 121 6.73 7.09 -15.42
C ASN A 121 5.21 7.22 -15.65
N PRO A 122 4.75 7.24 -16.91
CA PRO A 122 3.33 7.39 -17.27
C PRO A 122 2.46 6.22 -16.80
N ARG A 123 3.10 5.13 -16.37
CA ARG A 123 2.47 3.92 -15.84
C ARG A 123 2.88 3.69 -14.39
N SER A 124 2.86 4.70 -13.52
CA SER A 124 2.75 4.38 -12.08
C SER A 124 1.31 4.49 -11.64
N VAL A 125 0.99 4.05 -10.44
CA VAL A 125 -0.32 4.21 -9.81
C VAL A 125 -0.06 4.56 -8.35
N ILE A 126 -0.88 5.44 -7.78
CA ILE A 126 -0.87 5.68 -6.35
C ILE A 126 -1.92 4.75 -5.72
N LEU A 127 -1.46 3.85 -4.86
CA LEU A 127 -2.30 3.03 -4.02
C LEU A 127 -2.55 3.75 -2.70
N TYR A 128 -3.80 3.74 -2.25
CA TYR A 128 -4.19 4.26 -0.94
C TYR A 128 -4.38 3.07 0.00
N ILE A 129 -3.56 2.98 1.03
CA ILE A 129 -3.57 1.89 2.02
C ILE A 129 -4.18 2.41 3.33
N TYR A 130 -5.25 1.77 3.77
CA TYR A 130 -5.96 2.07 5.01
C TYR A 130 -5.76 0.92 6.01
N ALA A 131 -5.21 1.25 7.18
CA ALA A 131 -5.03 0.33 8.30
C ALA A 131 -6.34 0.10 9.06
N ASN A 132 -6.45 -1.02 9.76
CA ASN A 132 -7.54 -1.31 10.70
C ASN A 132 -8.94 -1.10 10.10
N THR A 133 -9.10 -1.46 8.82
CA THR A 133 -10.36 -1.33 8.11
C THR A 133 -11.26 -2.51 8.47
N ASP A 134 -12.44 -2.22 9.02
CA ASP A 134 -13.45 -3.25 9.30
C ASP A 134 -13.89 -3.92 7.99
N SER A 135 -14.12 -5.25 8.03
CA SER A 135 -14.70 -5.98 6.91
C SER A 135 -16.04 -5.40 6.48
N ALA A 136 -16.88 -4.92 7.42
CA ALA A 136 -18.16 -4.31 7.09
C ALA A 136 -18.01 -3.06 6.20
N LEU A 137 -16.92 -2.31 6.37
CA LEU A 137 -16.63 -1.12 5.57
C LEU A 137 -16.08 -1.49 4.19
N ALA A 138 -15.25 -2.54 4.11
CA ALA A 138 -14.80 -3.09 2.83
C ALA A 138 -15.97 -3.68 2.02
N ASP A 139 -16.84 -4.45 2.66
CA ASP A 139 -18.04 -5.02 2.06
C ASP A 139 -19.03 -3.91 1.64
N GLY A 140 -19.20 -2.90 2.49
CA GLY A 140 -20.02 -1.73 2.18
C GLY A 140 -19.54 -0.98 0.94
N LEU A 141 -18.23 -0.79 0.77
CA LEU A 141 -17.66 -0.17 -0.44
C LEU A 141 -17.88 -1.05 -1.68
N LEU A 142 -17.70 -2.36 -1.55
CA LEU A 142 -17.84 -3.30 -2.65
C LEU A 142 -19.28 -3.39 -3.16
N LEU A 143 -20.25 -3.35 -2.26
CA LEU A 143 -21.68 -3.54 -2.54
C LEU A 143 -22.44 -2.22 -2.70
N ALA A 144 -21.76 -1.07 -2.53
CA ALA A 144 -22.39 0.24 -2.64
C ALA A 144 -22.97 0.46 -4.05
N PRO A 145 -24.23 0.95 -4.16
CA PRO A 145 -24.79 1.39 -5.43
C PRO A 145 -23.96 2.51 -6.09
N ASP A 146 -23.43 3.41 -5.26
CA ASP A 146 -22.45 4.43 -5.65
C ASP A 146 -21.18 4.30 -4.76
N PRO A 147 -20.12 3.63 -5.25
CA PRO A 147 -18.89 3.46 -4.50
C PRO A 147 -18.12 4.76 -4.27
N ASP A 148 -18.31 5.78 -5.11
CA ASP A 148 -17.63 7.07 -4.96
C ASP A 148 -18.23 7.88 -3.82
N GLU A 149 -19.56 7.90 -3.72
CA GLU A 149 -20.27 8.53 -2.61
C GLU A 149 -19.94 7.82 -1.29
N PHE A 150 -20.01 6.49 -1.26
CA PHE A 150 -19.65 5.71 -0.08
C PHE A 150 -18.22 6.00 0.39
N TYR A 151 -17.27 6.01 -0.55
CA TYR A 151 -15.87 6.35 -0.27
C TYR A 151 -15.74 7.74 0.37
N ARG A 152 -16.37 8.77 -0.21
CA ARG A 152 -16.28 10.15 0.31
C ARG A 152 -16.84 10.28 1.72
N GLN A 153 -17.93 9.58 2.01
CA GLN A 153 -18.61 9.68 3.31
C GLN A 153 -17.93 8.84 4.41
N GLN A 154 -17.49 7.63 4.08
CA GLN A 154 -17.09 6.63 5.09
C GLN A 154 -15.57 6.40 5.19
N ILE A 155 -14.82 6.74 4.14
CA ILE A 155 -13.41 6.31 4.00
C ILE A 155 -12.46 7.49 3.83
N ALA A 156 -12.81 8.49 3.02
CA ALA A 156 -11.89 9.54 2.58
C ALA A 156 -11.25 10.38 3.70
N SER A 157 -11.92 10.51 4.85
CA SER A 157 -11.40 11.25 6.00
C SER A 157 -10.39 10.46 6.85
N LYS A 158 -10.28 9.14 6.64
CA LYS A 158 -9.38 8.27 7.39
C LYS A 158 -7.92 8.44 6.94
N PRO A 159 -6.95 8.27 7.85
CA PRO A 159 -5.55 8.36 7.47
C PRO A 159 -5.17 7.22 6.52
N ALA A 160 -4.68 7.58 5.34
CA ALA A 160 -4.26 6.64 4.31
C ALA A 160 -2.78 6.85 3.97
N MET A 161 -2.04 5.75 3.82
CA MET A 161 -0.71 5.78 3.24
C MET A 161 -0.83 5.78 1.72
N GLN A 162 -0.19 6.74 1.07
CA GLN A 162 -0.09 6.80 -0.38
C GLN A 162 1.21 6.12 -0.80
N VAL A 163 1.09 5.03 -1.55
CA VAL A 163 2.23 4.26 -2.06
C VAL A 163 2.26 4.37 -3.57
N GLU A 164 3.34 4.93 -4.11
CA GLU A 164 3.54 5.02 -5.56
C GLU A 164 4.15 3.72 -6.07
N VAL A 165 3.42 3.03 -6.94
CA VAL A 165 3.86 1.77 -7.56
C VAL A 165 4.04 1.96 -9.06
N ALA A 166 5.26 1.75 -9.55
CA ALA A 166 5.57 1.74 -10.98
C ALA A 166 5.18 0.40 -11.61
N TRP A 167 4.33 0.38 -12.63
CA TRP A 167 4.12 -0.83 -13.42
C TRP A 167 5.46 -1.30 -13.98
N PRO A 168 5.81 -2.60 -13.87
CA PRO A 168 7.01 -3.10 -14.52
C PRO A 168 6.89 -2.81 -16.02
N GLU A 169 7.94 -2.22 -16.61
CA GLU A 169 8.13 -2.33 -18.04
C GLU A 169 8.13 -3.82 -18.33
N LYS A 170 7.08 -4.32 -18.98
CA LYS A 170 7.17 -5.63 -19.60
C LYS A 170 8.43 -5.57 -20.46
N ASP A 171 9.39 -6.45 -20.22
CA ASP A 171 10.38 -6.84 -21.20
C ASP A 171 9.61 -7.41 -22.40
N TYR A 172 9.06 -6.52 -23.22
CA TYR A 172 8.66 -6.84 -24.57
C TYR A 172 9.99 -7.07 -25.30
N LYS A 173 10.48 -8.31 -25.22
CA LYS A 173 11.30 -8.84 -26.30
C LYS A 173 10.48 -8.62 -27.58
N LYS A 174 10.95 -7.68 -28.39
CA LYS A 174 10.53 -7.53 -29.78
C LYS A 174 10.83 -8.82 -30.54
#